data_AF-A0A6A2VDN2-F1
#
_entry.id   AF-A0A6A2VDN2-F1
#
_cell.length_a   1.000
_cell.length_b   1.000
_cell.length_c   1.000
_cell.angle_alpha   90.00
_cell.angle_beta   90.00
_cell.angle_gamma   90.00
#
_symmetry.space_group_name_H-M   'P 1'
#
loop_
_entity.id
_entity.type
_entity.pdbx_description
1 polymer ?
#
loop_
_entity_poly.entity_id
_entity_poly.type
_entity_poly.pdbx_seq_one_letter_code
_entity_poly.pdbx_strand_id
1 'polypeptide(L)'
;MEEAEFEAFMQRLDQLSARRKLMQTQLAERKRQLDENIAKQKKENEQRRRNGEDGRAWQVLQQRIDMGKTCEQDILCGIDKSPEAREVRSYISKFAGQMRDYVEDTDDPDNEAAQARIVLDEQLERLHDQEARFNATE
;
A
#
# COMPACT_ATOMS: atom_id res chain seq x y z
N MET A 1 36.15 8.90 -32.67
CA MET A 1 34.85 8.59 -32.04
C MET A 1 33.92 8.26 -33.16
N GLU A 2 34.02 7.00 -33.57
CA GLU A 2 33.71 6.51 -34.91
C GLU A 2 32.50 5.59 -34.77
N GLU A 3 31.50 5.80 -35.63
CA GLU A 3 30.33 4.98 -36.01
C GLU A 3 29.90 3.82 -35.09
N ALA A 4 30.81 2.92 -34.73
CA ALA A 4 30.63 1.85 -33.73
C ALA A 4 30.16 2.34 -32.34
N GLU A 5 30.63 3.49 -31.84
CA GLU A 5 30.19 4.04 -30.55
C GLU A 5 28.75 4.55 -30.62
N PHE A 6 28.36 5.13 -31.75
CA PHE A 6 26.99 5.60 -32.02
C PHE A 6 26.04 4.40 -32.22
N GLU A 7 26.48 3.37 -32.93
CA GLU A 7 25.69 2.15 -33.13
C GLU A 7 25.47 1.41 -31.80
N ALA A 8 26.50 1.30 -30.96
CA ALA A 8 26.38 0.74 -29.61
C ALA A 8 25.41 1.55 -28.74
N PHE A 9 25.42 2.88 -28.87
CA PHE A 9 24.48 3.76 -28.18
C PHE A 9 23.03 3.55 -28.65
N MET A 10 22.79 3.48 -29.97
CA MET A 10 21.46 3.23 -30.53
C MET A 10 20.92 1.85 -30.12
N GLN A 11 21.77 0.80 -30.15
CA GLN A 11 21.40 -0.52 -29.66
C GLN A 11 21.01 -0.50 -28.17
N ARG A 12 21.72 0.29 -27.35
CA ARG A 12 21.40 0.46 -25.93
C ARG A 12 20.07 1.20 -25.72
N LEU A 13 19.78 2.21 -26.54
CA LEU A 13 18.48 2.90 -26.53
C LEU A 13 17.34 1.96 -26.91
N ASP A 14 17.53 1.12 -27.93
CA ASP A 14 16.52 0.14 -28.34
C ASP A 14 16.26 -0.88 -27.23
N GLN A 15 17.31 -1.41 -26.60
CA GLN A 15 17.18 -2.31 -25.46
C GLN A 15 16.46 -1.65 -24.27
N LEU A 16 16.79 -0.39 -23.96
CA LEU A 16 16.10 0.37 -22.91
C LEU A 16 14.63 0.60 -23.25
N SER A 17 14.32 0.92 -24.50
CA SER A 17 12.94 1.13 -24.96
C SER A 17 12.11 -0.16 -24.86
N ALA A 18 12.70 -1.30 -25.24
CA ALA A 18 12.09 -2.62 -25.14
C ALA A 18 11.86 -3.02 -23.68
N ARG A 19 12.87 -2.81 -22.82
CA ARG A 19 12.77 -3.06 -21.37
C ARG A 19 11.68 -2.20 -20.73
N ARG A 20 11.60 -0.92 -21.07
CA ARG A 20 10.52 -0.02 -20.59
C ARG A 20 9.14 -0.53 -20.99
N LYS A 21 8.97 -0.94 -22.25
CA LYS A 21 7.69 -1.47 -22.75
C LYS A 21 7.30 -2.77 -22.04
N LEU A 22 8.27 -3.65 -21.79
CA LEU A 22 8.04 -4.87 -21.02
C LEU A 22 7.62 -4.54 -19.58
N MET A 23 8.34 -3.64 -18.90
CA MET A 23 7.99 -3.20 -17.54
C MET A 23 6.61 -2.57 -17.46
N GLN A 24 6.24 -1.71 -18.42
CA GLN A 24 4.89 -1.12 -18.49
C GLN A 24 3.81 -2.20 -18.63
N THR A 25 4.07 -3.21 -19.46
CA THR A 25 3.12 -4.34 -19.64
C THR A 25 3.00 -5.16 -18.36
N GLN A 26 4.11 -5.45 -17.69
CA GLN A 26 4.11 -6.16 -16.41
C GLN A 26 3.38 -5.38 -15.32
N LEU A 27 3.61 -4.07 -15.22
CA LEU A 27 2.90 -3.20 -14.28
C LEU A 27 1.39 -3.16 -14.56
N ALA A 28 1.00 -3.09 -15.83
CA ALA A 28 -0.41 -3.11 -16.21
C ALA A 28 -1.09 -4.43 -15.81
N GLU A 29 -0.45 -5.57 -16.05
CA GLU A 29 -0.99 -6.88 -15.66
C GLU A 29 -1.05 -7.04 -14.13
N ARG A 30 0.00 -6.62 -13.42
CA ARG A 30 0.02 -6.62 -11.94
C ARG A 30 -1.08 -5.74 -11.36
N LYS A 31 -1.29 -4.55 -11.95
CA LYS A 31 -2.40 -3.67 -11.56
C LYS A 31 -3.75 -4.35 -11.78
N ARG A 32 -3.97 -4.98 -12.93
CA ARG A 32 -5.23 -5.70 -13.20
C ARG A 32 -5.48 -6.80 -12.17
N GLN A 33 -4.47 -7.61 -11.86
CA GLN A 33 -4.55 -8.67 -10.85
C GLN A 33 -4.85 -8.11 -9.46
N LEU A 34 -4.23 -6.99 -9.10
CA LEU A 34 -4.48 -6.32 -7.83
C LEU A 34 -5.92 -5.81 -7.75
N ASP A 35 -6.42 -5.16 -8.80
CA ASP A 35 -7.78 -4.64 -8.87
C ASP A 35 -8.82 -5.77 -8.77
N GLU A 36 -8.58 -6.91 -9.44
CA GLU A 36 -9.41 -8.12 -9.34
C GLU A 36 -9.45 -8.69 -7.91
N ASN A 37 -8.29 -8.77 -7.25
CA ASN A 37 -8.18 -9.24 -5.88
C ASN A 37 -8.88 -8.29 -4.88
N ILE A 38 -8.72 -6.98 -5.05
CA ILE A 38 -9.40 -5.97 -4.23
C ILE A 38 -10.92 -6.11 -4.40
N ALA A 39 -11.41 -6.24 -5.63
CA ALA A 39 -12.84 -6.39 -5.90
C ALA A 39 -13.40 -7.68 -5.28
N LYS A 40 -12.64 -8.78 -5.34
CA LYS A 40 -13.02 -10.04 -4.68
C LYS A 40 -13.06 -9.89 -3.17
N GLN A 41 -12.01 -9.36 -2.56
CA GLN A 41 -11.92 -9.16 -1.10
C GLN A 41 -13.03 -8.24 -0.60
N LYS A 42 -13.37 -7.19 -1.35
CA LYS A 42 -14.46 -6.29 -1.02
C LYS A 42 -15.80 -7.03 -0.91
N LYS A 43 -16.14 -7.88 -1.89
CA LYS A 43 -17.36 -8.68 -1.86
C LYS A 43 -17.40 -9.64 -0.67
N GLU A 44 -16.28 -10.27 -0.36
CA GLU A 44 -16.16 -11.17 0.79
C GLU A 44 -16.39 -10.40 2.10
N ASN A 45 -15.73 -9.25 2.28
CA ASN A 45 -15.90 -8.40 3.44
C ASN A 45 -17.35 -7.91 3.59
N GLU A 46 -17.98 -7.45 2.52
CA GLU A 46 -19.39 -7.05 2.52
C GLU A 46 -20.27 -8.20 3.03
N GLN A 47 -20.03 -9.43 2.56
CA GLN A 47 -20.80 -10.59 3.00
C GLN A 47 -20.56 -10.92 4.48
N ARG A 48 -19.30 -10.92 4.94
CA ARG A 48 -18.97 -11.14 6.36
C ARG A 48 -19.67 -10.13 7.26
N ARG A 49 -19.67 -8.86 6.87
CA ARG A 49 -20.35 -7.79 7.62
C ARG A 49 -21.85 -7.99 7.65
N ARG A 50 -22.48 -8.38 6.54
CA ARG A 50 -23.92 -8.72 6.50
C ARG A 50 -24.24 -9.88 7.45
N ASN A 51 -23.37 -10.89 7.50
CA ASN A 51 -23.48 -12.02 8.42
C ASN A 51 -23.20 -11.65 9.89
N GLY A 52 -22.62 -10.47 10.15
CA GLY A 52 -22.27 -10.01 11.49
C GLY A 52 -20.93 -10.54 12.01
N GLU A 53 -20.13 -11.17 11.15
CA GLU A 53 -18.82 -11.75 11.52
C GLU A 53 -17.81 -10.67 11.95
N ASP A 54 -17.96 -9.45 11.42
CA ASP A 54 -17.11 -8.29 11.74
C ASP A 54 -17.68 -7.47 12.93
N GLY A 55 -18.70 -7.98 13.61
CA GLY A 55 -19.36 -7.32 14.74
C GLY A 55 -20.58 -6.48 14.35
N ARG A 56 -21.34 -6.08 15.38
CA ARG A 56 -22.66 -5.44 15.19
C ARG A 56 -22.57 -4.07 14.54
N ALA A 57 -21.58 -3.26 14.90
CA ALA A 57 -21.40 -1.93 14.32
C ALA A 57 -21.18 -2.01 12.80
N TRP A 58 -20.30 -2.92 12.34
CA TRP A 58 -20.06 -3.15 10.93
C TRP A 58 -21.27 -3.70 10.20
N GLN A 59 -22.06 -4.59 10.83
CA GLN A 59 -23.30 -5.08 10.23
C GLN A 59 -24.32 -3.97 9.98
N VAL A 60 -24.50 -3.06 10.95
CA VAL A 60 -25.41 -1.91 10.80
C VAL A 60 -24.88 -0.94 9.72
N LEU A 61 -23.58 -0.66 9.71
CA LEU A 61 -22.97 0.18 8.68
C LEU A 61 -23.09 -0.44 7.30
N GLN A 62 -22.90 -1.75 7.14
CA GLN A 62 -23.07 -2.43 5.87
C GLN A 62 -24.50 -2.32 5.34
N GLN A 63 -25.52 -2.45 6.20
CA GLN A 63 -26.91 -2.20 5.81
C GLN A 63 -27.11 -0.76 5.32
N ARG A 64 -26.49 0.23 5.97
CA ARG A 64 -26.56 1.64 5.54
C ARG A 64 -25.83 1.87 4.22
N ILE A 65 -24.70 1.21 4.00
CA ILE A 65 -23.95 1.24 2.72
C ILE A 65 -24.79 0.63 1.61
N ASP A 66 -25.41 -0.53 1.84
CA ASP A 66 -26.29 -1.21 0.87
C ASP A 66 -27.50 -0.33 0.49
N MET A 67 -27.99 0.49 1.44
CA MET A 67 -29.05 1.48 1.21
C MET A 67 -28.56 2.81 0.60
N GLY A 68 -27.26 2.98 0.37
CA GLY A 68 -26.67 4.23 -0.13
C GLY A 68 -26.72 5.41 0.85
N LYS A 69 -26.90 5.15 2.15
CA LYS A 69 -27.00 6.18 3.20
C LYS A 69 -25.64 6.66 3.73
N THR A 70 -24.57 5.94 3.43
CA THR A 70 -23.19 6.22 3.81
C THR A 70 -22.25 5.39 2.92
N CYS A 71 -20.95 5.62 2.99
CA CYS A 71 -19.94 4.76 2.38
C CYS A 71 -18.77 4.51 3.33
N GLU A 72 -17.90 3.54 3.02
CA GLU A 72 -16.69 3.27 3.81
C GLU A 72 -15.83 4.53 3.98
N GLN A 73 -15.70 5.34 2.92
CA GLN A 73 -14.93 6.57 2.97
C GLN A 73 -15.52 7.58 3.97
N ASP A 74 -16.85 7.73 3.98
CA ASP A 74 -17.53 8.63 4.92
C ASP A 74 -17.33 8.16 6.38
N ILE A 75 -17.33 6.85 6.60
CA ILE A 75 -17.04 6.24 7.90
C ILE A 75 -15.61 6.56 8.32
N LEU A 76 -14.61 6.30 7.46
CA LEU A 76 -13.19 6.47 7.79
C LEU A 76 -12.79 7.94 7.98
N CYS A 77 -13.24 8.83 7.08
CA CYS A 77 -12.99 10.27 7.18
C CYS A 77 -13.82 10.95 8.27
N GLY A 78 -14.70 10.22 8.94
CA GLY A 78 -15.54 10.75 10.00
C GLY A 78 -16.63 11.69 9.52
N ILE A 79 -17.02 11.64 8.25
CA ILE A 79 -18.22 12.32 7.73
C ILE A 79 -19.46 11.64 8.33
N ASP A 80 -19.47 10.31 8.39
CA ASP A 80 -20.48 9.55 9.12
C ASP A 80 -20.27 9.70 10.64
N LYS A 81 -21.19 10.44 11.25
CA LYS A 81 -21.19 10.76 12.69
C LYS A 81 -21.98 9.75 13.51
N SER A 82 -22.50 8.66 12.95
CA SER A 82 -23.27 7.69 13.71
C SER A 82 -22.45 7.02 14.82
N PRO A 83 -23.11 6.48 15.86
CA PRO A 83 -22.44 5.72 16.92
C PRO A 83 -21.59 4.57 16.37
N GLU A 84 -22.12 3.81 15.41
CA GLU A 84 -21.46 2.65 14.81
C GLU A 84 -20.22 3.07 14.03
N ALA A 85 -20.28 4.17 13.28
CA ALA A 85 -19.13 4.71 12.55
C ALA A 85 -18.02 5.18 13.51
N ARG A 86 -18.39 5.79 14.64
CA ARG A 86 -17.42 6.16 15.69
C ARG A 86 -16.78 4.94 16.34
N GLU A 87 -17.59 3.92 16.63
CA GLU A 87 -17.12 2.66 17.22
C GLU A 87 -16.12 1.95 16.30
N VAL A 88 -16.47 1.78 15.02
CA VAL A 88 -15.56 1.22 14.01
C VAL A 88 -14.26 2.01 13.92
N ARG A 89 -14.32 3.35 13.85
CA ARG A 89 -13.10 4.17 13.85
C ARG A 89 -12.28 4.00 15.12
N SER A 90 -12.91 3.88 16.28
CA SER A 90 -12.22 3.64 17.55
C SER A 90 -11.46 2.32 17.54
N TYR A 91 -12.07 1.25 17.02
CA TYR A 91 -11.38 -0.04 16.84
C TYR A 91 -10.21 0.06 15.87
N ILE A 92 -10.39 0.72 14.73
CA ILE A 92 -9.33 0.93 13.74
C ILE A 92 -8.17 1.72 14.35
N SER A 93 -8.45 2.80 15.08
CA SER A 93 -7.41 3.61 15.74
C SER A 93 -6.64 2.83 16.79
N LYS A 94 -7.31 1.98 17.59
CA LYS A 94 -6.66 1.13 18.58
C LYS A 94 -5.74 0.11 17.92
N PHE A 95 -6.24 -0.56 16.88
CA PHE A 95 -5.46 -1.54 16.13
C PHE A 95 -4.25 -0.90 15.44
N ALA A 96 -4.41 0.29 14.86
CA ALA A 96 -3.31 1.05 14.28
C ALA A 96 -2.26 1.46 15.33
N GLY A 97 -2.70 1.81 16.55
CA GLY A 97 -1.81 2.04 17.69
C GLY A 97 -1.00 0.79 18.04
N GLN A 98 -1.67 -0.36 18.18
CA GLN A 98 -1.02 -1.64 18.47
C GLN A 98 0.00 -2.05 17.40
N MET A 99 -0.34 -1.85 16.11
CA MET A 99 0.60 -2.12 15.02
C MET A 99 1.82 -1.19 15.07
N ARG A 100 1.61 0.09 15.38
CA ARG A 100 2.71 1.03 15.54
C ARG A 100 3.63 0.58 16.68
N ASP A 101 3.06 0.29 17.84
CA ASP A 101 3.82 -0.15 19.01
C ASP A 101 4.61 -1.43 18.66
N TYR A 102 3.99 -2.38 17.97
CA TYR A 102 4.66 -3.61 17.51
C TYR A 102 5.82 -3.33 16.53
N VAL A 103 5.66 -2.42 15.56
CA VAL A 103 6.75 -2.06 14.63
C VAL A 103 7.83 -1.23 15.33
N GLU A 104 7.47 -0.51 16.39
CA GLU A 104 8.37 0.34 17.18
C GLU A 104 9.16 -0.42 18.24
N ASP A 105 8.72 -1.63 18.61
CA ASP A 105 9.32 -2.46 19.65
C ASP A 105 10.65 -3.09 19.21
N THR A 106 11.72 -2.29 19.27
CA THR A 106 13.10 -2.72 18.97
C THR A 106 13.76 -3.45 20.13
N ASP A 107 13.11 -3.51 21.30
CA ASP A 107 13.65 -4.19 22.47
C ASP A 107 13.45 -5.71 22.40
N ASP A 108 12.53 -6.18 21.54
CA ASP A 108 12.37 -7.59 21.18
C ASP A 108 13.25 -7.96 19.96
N PRO A 109 14.35 -8.70 20.16
CA PRO A 109 15.25 -9.10 19.07
C PRO A 109 14.58 -10.06 18.07
N ASP A 110 13.50 -10.75 18.46
CA ASP A 110 12.77 -11.70 17.61
C ASP A 110 11.60 -11.01 16.87
N ASN A 111 11.38 -9.71 17.08
CA ASN A 111 10.35 -8.96 16.38
C ASN A 111 10.78 -8.61 14.95
N GLU A 112 10.42 -9.50 14.01
CA GLU A 112 10.74 -9.37 12.59
C GLU A 112 10.36 -8.00 12.00
N ALA A 113 9.24 -7.40 12.44
CA ALA A 113 8.78 -6.12 11.91
C ALA A 113 9.67 -4.95 12.37
N ALA A 114 10.07 -4.94 13.65
CA ALA A 114 10.99 -3.94 14.18
C ALA A 114 12.39 -4.08 13.54
N GLN A 115 12.87 -5.32 13.37
CA GLN A 115 14.16 -5.57 12.69
C GLN A 115 14.12 -5.15 11.22
N ALA A 116 13.04 -5.47 10.50
CA ALA A 116 12.88 -5.06 9.11
C ALA A 116 12.86 -3.54 8.95
N ARG A 117 12.26 -2.80 9.90
CA ARG A 117 12.29 -1.34 9.90
C ARG A 117 13.71 -0.79 10.03
N ILE A 118 14.49 -1.31 10.97
CA ILE A 118 15.89 -0.89 11.16
C ILE A 118 16.68 -1.07 9.86
N VAL A 119 16.53 -2.24 9.21
CA VAL A 119 17.19 -2.53 7.93
C VAL A 119 16.73 -1.58 6.81
N LEU A 120 15.44 -1.25 6.75
CA LEU A 120 14.88 -0.30 5.79
C LEU A 120 15.44 1.11 6.00
N ASP A 121 15.54 1.57 7.25
CA ASP A 121 16.08 2.88 7.59
C ASP A 121 17.56 2.99 7.18
N GLU A 122 18.37 1.95 7.42
CA GLU A 122 19.75 1.89 6.95
C GLU A 122 19.86 1.93 5.42
N GLN A 123 18.95 1.25 4.71
CA GLN A 123 18.95 1.24 3.24
C GLN A 123 18.56 2.60 2.66
N LEU A 124 17.58 3.28 3.28
CA LEU A 124 17.17 4.63 2.91
C LEU A 124 18.31 5.63 3.11
N GLU A 125 19.04 5.53 4.22
CA GLU A 125 20.21 6.39 4.47
C GLU A 125 21.29 6.18 3.39
N ARG A 126 21.60 4.93 3.05
CA ARG A 126 22.55 4.62 1.95
C ARG A 126 22.08 5.16 0.60
N LEU A 127 20.78 5.11 0.31
CA LEU A 127 20.21 5.66 -0.92
C LEU A 127 20.34 7.19 -0.95
N HIS A 128 19.99 7.87 0.14
CA HIS A 128 20.16 9.32 0.24
C HIS A 128 21.62 9.74 0.09
N ASP A 129 22.56 9.00 0.68
CA ASP A 129 24.00 9.23 0.52
C ASP A 129 24.45 9.07 -0.94
N GLN A 130 23.91 8.08 -1.66
CA GLN A 130 24.20 7.87 -3.07
C GLN A 130 23.62 9.00 -3.94
N GLU A 131 22.38 9.41 -3.69
CA GLU A 131 21.75 10.55 -4.37
C GLU A 131 22.51 11.85 -4.13
N ALA A 132 22.92 12.12 -2.89
CA ALA A 132 23.71 13.31 -2.55
C ALA A 132 25.07 13.31 -3.27
N ARG A 133 25.75 12.16 -3.35
CA ARG A 133 27.00 12.02 -4.11
C ARG A 133 26.79 12.25 -5.60
N PHE A 134 25.75 11.65 -6.19
CA PHE A 134 25.42 11.86 -7.60
C PHE A 134 25.13 13.32 -7.92
N ASN A 135 24.34 14.01 -7.10
CA ASN A 135 23.97 15.42 -7.29
C ASN A 135 25.14 16.38 -7.03
N ALA A 136 26.17 15.95 -6.30
CA ALA A 136 27.39 16.75 -6.07
C ALA A 136 28.44 16.58 -7.18
N THR A 137 28.19 15.74 -8.19
CA THR A 137 29.13 15.50 -9.31
C THR A 137 28.70 16.16 -10.64
N GLU A 138 27.62 16.96 -10.64
CA GLU A 138 27.27 17.93 -11.71
C GLU A 138 27.85 19.32 -11.40
#